data_AF-A0A2S8IGU0-F1
#
_entry.id   AF-A0A2S8IGU0-F1
#
_cell.length_a   1.000
_cell.length_b   1.000
_cell.length_c   1.000
_cell.angle_alpha   90.00
_cell.angle_beta   90.00
_cell.angle_gamma   90.00
#
_symmetry.space_group_name_H-M   'P 1'
#
loop_
_entity.id
_entity.type
_entity.pdbx_description
1 polymer ?
#
loop_
_entity_poly.entity_id
_entity_poly.type
_entity_poly.pdbx_seq_one_letter_code
_entity_poly.pdbx_strand_id
1 'polypeptide(L)'
;MSGDLTEDCQILKKYLDQYEEVYKSEVSKQRLSSLKSRFSAALGNTFAYHFTDGDVSRIQTLINELRELVSQSDGFESDHKARLLKRLERLQSEIHKNVSDLDRFWGLIGDAGVVLGKLGTNAKPLVDRIKEIADIVWRTQSITEQLPTGTPPPLLRDSSSEPQN
;
A
#
# COMPACT_ATOMS: atom_id res chain seq x y z
N MET A 1 13.84 -43.08 26.54
CA MET A 1 14.73 -43.18 27.71
C MET A 1 15.40 -44.54 27.62
N SER A 2 16.72 -44.57 27.69
CA SER A 2 17.53 -45.77 27.48
C SER A 2 17.74 -46.60 28.75
N GLY A 3 17.44 -46.03 29.92
CA GLY A 3 17.69 -46.67 31.22
C GLY A 3 19.10 -46.44 31.75
N ASP A 4 19.97 -45.78 30.98
CA ASP A 4 21.22 -45.20 31.48
C ASP A 4 20.93 -43.81 32.03
N LEU A 5 21.15 -43.65 33.33
CA LEU A 5 20.94 -42.40 34.06
C LEU A 5 21.65 -41.20 33.42
N THR A 6 22.84 -41.41 32.86
CA THR A 6 23.63 -40.33 32.26
C THR A 6 23.03 -39.88 30.94
N GLU A 7 22.67 -40.84 30.09
CA GLU A 7 22.06 -40.59 28.78
C GLU A 7 20.65 -39.99 28.93
N ASP A 8 19.86 -40.51 29.85
CA ASP A 8 18.52 -40.01 30.14
C ASP A 8 18.54 -38.57 30.70
N CYS A 9 19.52 -38.24 31.55
CA CYS A 9 19.73 -36.87 32.02
C CYS A 9 20.14 -35.92 30.88
N GLN A 10 20.99 -36.37 29.94
CA GLN A 10 21.39 -35.58 28.78
C GLN A 10 20.21 -35.31 27.83
N ILE A 11 19.37 -36.31 27.60
CA ILE A 11 18.16 -36.17 26.78
C ILE A 11 17.21 -35.16 27.42
N LEU A 12 16.95 -35.28 28.73
CA LEU A 12 16.08 -34.33 29.45
C LEU A 12 16.61 -32.90 29.39
N LYS A 13 17.91 -32.71 29.60
CA LYS A 13 18.54 -31.40 29.51
C LYS A 13 18.35 -30.79 28.12
N LYS A 14 18.57 -31.57 27.06
CA LYS A 14 18.38 -31.12 25.67
C LYS A 14 16.93 -30.71 25.39
N TYR A 15 15.95 -31.44 25.92
CA TYR A 15 14.54 -31.07 25.78
C TYR A 15 14.21 -29.77 26.52
N LEU A 16 14.74 -29.57 27.73
CA LEU A 16 14.56 -28.34 28.49
C LEU A 16 15.19 -27.14 27.78
N ASP A 17 16.40 -27.29 27.25
CA ASP A 17 17.09 -26.24 26.49
C ASP A 17 16.28 -25.83 25.23
N GLN A 18 15.71 -26.81 24.52
CA GLN A 18 14.85 -26.55 23.35
C GLN A 18 13.56 -25.82 23.72
N TYR A 19 12.91 -26.22 24.81
CA TYR A 19 11.69 -25.55 25.28
C TYR A 19 11.98 -24.13 25.77
N GLU A 20 13.12 -23.90 26.40
CA GLU A 20 13.53 -22.57 26.85
C GLU A 20 13.67 -21.61 25.66
N GLU A 21 14.26 -22.05 24.55
CA GLU A 21 14.40 -21.23 23.34
C GLU A 21 13.06 -20.91 22.67
N VAL A 22 12.14 -21.89 22.60
CA VAL A 22 10.78 -21.66 22.10
C VAL A 22 10.04 -20.65 22.99
N TYR A 23 10.15 -20.80 24.31
CA TYR A 23 9.51 -19.91 25.26
C TYR A 23 10.08 -18.48 25.20
N LYS A 24 11.41 -18.32 25.09
CA LYS A 24 12.05 -17.02 24.87
C LYS A 24 11.54 -16.33 23.61
N SER A 25 11.34 -17.08 22.54
CA SER A 25 10.77 -16.55 21.29
C SER A 25 9.34 -16.05 21.48
N GLU A 26 8.47 -16.83 22.11
CA GLU A 26 7.07 -16.44 22.37
C GLU A 26 6.96 -15.23 23.31
N VAL A 27 7.77 -15.19 24.38
CA VAL A 27 7.83 -14.03 25.27
C VAL A 27 8.30 -12.77 24.51
N SER A 28 9.26 -12.91 23.60
CA SER A 28 9.72 -11.79 22.78
C SER A 28 8.63 -11.28 21.83
N LYS A 29 7.85 -12.17 21.23
CA LYS A 29 6.68 -11.82 20.41
C LYS A 29 5.60 -11.10 21.22
N GLN A 30 5.28 -11.59 22.42
CA GLN A 30 4.31 -10.95 23.32
C GLN A 30 4.79 -9.57 23.82
N ARG A 31 6.09 -9.41 24.07
CA ARG A 31 6.68 -8.10 24.39
C ARG A 31 6.52 -7.13 23.22
N LEU A 32 6.81 -7.58 22.00
CA LEU A 32 6.64 -6.75 20.81
C LEU A 32 5.17 -6.36 20.59
N SER A 33 4.23 -7.29 20.76
CA SER A 33 2.80 -7.01 20.58
C SER A 33 2.27 -6.03 21.64
N SER A 34 2.69 -6.17 22.89
CA SER A 34 2.31 -5.26 23.97
C SER A 34 2.92 -3.86 23.79
N LEU A 35 4.17 -3.75 23.30
CA LEU A 35 4.74 -2.46 22.90
C LEU A 35 3.91 -1.80 21.79
N LYS A 36 3.58 -2.54 20.73
CA LYS A 36 2.77 -2.04 19.60
C LYS A 36 1.40 -1.52 20.06
N SER A 37 0.75 -2.25 20.96
CA SER A 37 -0.53 -1.86 21.56
C SER A 37 -0.41 -0.59 22.40
N ARG A 38 0.60 -0.51 23.27
CA ARG A 38 0.86 0.69 24.09
C ARG A 38 1.21 1.91 23.25
N PHE A 39 1.99 1.71 22.20
CA PHE A 39 2.37 2.76 21.26
C PHE A 39 1.14 3.30 20.51
N SER A 40 0.26 2.41 20.05
CA SER A 40 -1.01 2.79 19.42
C SER A 40 -1.92 3.57 20.38
N ALA A 41 -1.99 3.16 21.65
CA ALA A 41 -2.77 3.86 22.67
C ALA A 41 -2.20 5.23 23.05
N ALA A 42 -0.86 5.35 23.13
CA ALA A 42 -0.18 6.59 23.51
C ALA A 42 -0.16 7.65 22.39
N LEU A 43 -0.10 7.21 21.12
CA LEU A 43 -0.14 8.11 19.96
C LEU A 43 -1.55 8.55 19.54
N GLY A 44 -2.58 8.17 20.32
CA GLY A 44 -3.93 8.68 20.18
C GLY A 44 -4.44 8.67 18.74
N ASN A 45 -4.72 7.49 18.17
CA ASN A 45 -5.44 7.30 16.91
C ASN A 45 -5.08 8.27 15.75
N THR A 46 -3.83 8.71 15.63
CA THR A 46 -3.39 9.38 14.41
C THR A 46 -3.11 8.29 13.39
N PHE A 47 -4.18 7.62 12.95
CA PHE A 47 -4.16 6.68 11.85
C PHE A 47 -3.75 7.47 10.61
N ALA A 48 -2.50 7.33 10.22
CA ALA A 48 -1.94 8.01 9.07
C ALA A 48 -1.38 6.96 8.12
N TYR A 49 -1.66 7.16 6.84
CA TYR A 49 -1.05 6.40 5.78
C TYR A 49 0.39 6.88 5.60
N HIS A 50 1.30 5.91 5.59
CA HIS A 50 2.73 6.15 5.44
C HIS A 50 3.22 5.37 4.23
N PHE A 51 3.70 6.10 3.23
CA PHE A 51 4.39 5.52 2.09
C PHE A 51 5.83 5.22 2.47
N THR A 52 6.36 4.07 2.04
CA THR A 52 7.79 3.78 2.21
C THR A 52 8.63 4.70 1.32
N ASP A 53 9.92 4.89 1.62
CA ASP A 53 10.81 5.68 0.76
C ASP A 53 10.82 5.18 -0.70
N GLY A 54 10.70 3.86 -0.89
CA GLY A 54 10.55 3.24 -2.21
C GLY A 54 9.25 3.61 -2.90
N ASP A 55 8.12 3.57 -2.18
CA ASP A 55 6.81 3.99 -2.69
C ASP A 55 6.81 5.48 -3.07
N VAL A 56 7.38 6.33 -2.21
CA VAL A 56 7.50 7.77 -2.46
C VAL A 56 8.31 8.04 -3.73
N SER A 57 9.48 7.42 -3.87
CA SER A 57 10.33 7.56 -5.06
C SER A 57 9.61 7.09 -6.33
N ARG A 58 8.87 5.97 -6.24
CA ARG A 58 8.14 5.44 -7.39
C ARG A 58 6.95 6.32 -7.77
N ILE A 59 6.12 6.74 -6.79
CA ILE A 59 5.00 7.66 -7.03
C ILE A 59 5.52 8.96 -7.65
N GLN A 60 6.64 9.50 -7.16
CA GLN A 60 7.22 10.73 -7.70
C GLN A 60 7.64 10.57 -9.17
N THR A 61 8.23 9.42 -9.51
CA THR A 61 8.56 9.08 -10.90
C THR A 61 7.29 9.02 -11.76
N LEU A 62 6.24 8.32 -11.29
CA LEU A 62 4.97 8.20 -11.99
C LEU A 62 4.26 9.55 -12.19
N ILE A 63 4.31 10.43 -11.19
CA ILE A 63 3.77 11.79 -11.30
C ILE A 63 4.52 12.59 -12.37
N ASN A 64 5.85 12.50 -12.41
CA ASN A 64 6.63 13.21 -13.44
C ASN A 64 6.29 12.70 -14.85
N GLU A 65 6.20 11.38 -15.04
CA GLU A 65 5.77 10.78 -16.30
C GLU A 65 4.35 11.23 -16.68
N LEU A 66 3.42 11.30 -15.72
CA LEU A 66 2.06 11.82 -15.94
C LEU A 66 2.06 13.29 -16.35
N ARG A 67 2.91 14.12 -15.74
CA ARG A 67 3.04 15.54 -16.11
C ARG A 67 3.53 15.68 -17.55
N GLU A 68 4.49 14.87 -17.97
CA GLU A 68 4.99 14.87 -19.35
C GLU A 68 3.90 14.43 -20.33
N LEU A 69 3.22 13.31 -20.06
CA LEU A 69 2.13 12.80 -20.90
C LEU A 69 0.99 13.80 -21.06
N VAL A 70 0.54 14.41 -19.96
CA VAL A 70 -0.50 15.46 -19.98
C VAL A 70 -0.01 16.71 -20.71
N SER A 71 1.28 17.05 -20.58
CA SER A 71 1.89 18.20 -21.25
C SER A 71 2.03 18.03 -22.76
N GLN A 72 2.23 16.79 -23.22
CA GLN A 72 2.40 16.47 -24.64
C GLN A 72 1.10 16.05 -25.34
N SER A 73 0.05 15.72 -24.58
CA SER A 73 -1.22 15.32 -25.18
C SER A 73 -1.96 16.51 -25.79
N ASP A 74 -2.31 16.39 -27.07
CA ASP A 74 -3.17 17.33 -27.79
C ASP A 74 -4.67 17.09 -27.56
N GLY A 75 -5.03 15.96 -26.95
CA GLY A 75 -6.42 15.55 -26.73
C GLY A 75 -7.12 16.22 -25.53
N PHE A 76 -6.43 17.07 -24.77
CA PHE A 76 -7.03 17.78 -23.64
C PHE A 76 -7.21 19.26 -23.94
N GLU A 77 -8.41 19.76 -23.63
CA GLU A 77 -8.66 21.20 -23.51
C GLU A 77 -7.67 21.85 -22.53
N SER A 78 -7.21 23.06 -22.85
CA SER A 78 -6.19 23.80 -22.08
C SER A 78 -6.55 23.92 -20.59
N ASP A 79 -7.82 24.22 -20.30
CA ASP A 79 -8.33 24.32 -18.93
C ASP A 79 -8.33 22.99 -18.19
N HIS A 80 -8.63 21.89 -18.89
CA HIS A 80 -8.62 20.56 -18.27
C HIS A 80 -7.20 20.10 -17.96
N LYS A 81 -6.28 20.34 -18.88
CA LYS A 81 -4.84 20.11 -18.72
C LYS A 81 -4.27 20.87 -17.52
N ALA A 82 -4.59 22.17 -17.39
CA ALA A 82 -4.18 22.97 -16.25
C ALA A 82 -4.72 22.43 -14.91
N ARG A 83 -5.98 21.98 -14.87
CA ARG A 83 -6.57 21.35 -13.67
C ARG A 83 -5.87 20.05 -13.28
N LEU A 84 -5.55 19.19 -14.25
CA LEU A 84 -4.82 17.94 -14.03
C LEU A 84 -3.41 18.19 -13.49
N LEU A 85 -2.65 19.08 -14.12
CA LEU A 85 -1.29 19.42 -13.67
C LEU A 85 -1.28 19.97 -12.24
N LYS A 86 -2.24 20.83 -11.89
CA LYS A 86 -2.39 21.36 -10.53
C LYS A 86 -2.74 20.26 -9.51
N ARG A 87 -3.53 19.25 -9.89
CA ARG A 87 -3.82 18.09 -9.02
C ARG A 87 -2.57 17.24 -8.81
N LEU A 88 -1.81 16.96 -9.87
CA LEU A 88 -0.54 16.22 -9.79
C LEU A 88 0.48 16.92 -8.89
N GLU A 89 0.60 18.25 -8.96
CA GLU A 89 1.46 19.04 -8.08
C GLU A 89 1.08 18.94 -6.61
N ARG A 90 -0.22 19.01 -6.30
CA ARG A 90 -0.70 18.85 -4.93
C ARG A 90 -0.36 17.47 -4.39
N LEU A 91 -0.64 16.43 -5.18
CA LEU A 91 -0.35 15.04 -4.81
C LEU A 91 1.15 14.83 -4.56
N GLN A 92 2.01 15.40 -5.41
CA GLN A 92 3.46 15.39 -5.22
C GLN A 92 3.90 16.07 -3.91
N SER A 93 3.22 17.13 -3.48
CA SER A 93 3.53 17.83 -2.23
C SER A 93 3.09 17.09 -0.96
N GLU A 94 2.34 15.99 -1.13
CA GLU A 94 1.70 15.24 -0.06
C GLU A 94 2.30 13.85 0.15
N ILE A 95 2.87 13.23 -0.89
CA ILE A 95 3.45 11.87 -0.80
C ILE A 95 4.56 11.74 0.25
N HIS A 96 5.29 12.82 0.55
CA HIS A 96 6.36 12.84 1.55
C HIS A 96 5.84 13.01 3.00
N LYS A 97 4.53 13.19 3.18
CA LYS A 97 3.91 13.42 4.49
C LYS A 97 3.15 12.18 4.93
N ASN A 98 3.03 12.01 6.24
CA ASN A 98 2.02 11.11 6.79
C ASN A 98 0.65 11.75 6.52
N VAL A 99 -0.18 11.09 5.71
CA VAL A 99 -1.50 11.61 5.31
C VAL A 99 -2.60 10.95 6.12
N SER A 100 -3.60 11.72 6.54
CA SER A 100 -4.76 11.22 7.31
C SER A 100 -5.79 10.49 6.44
N ASP A 101 -5.82 10.80 5.14
CA ASP A 101 -6.76 10.23 4.17
C ASP A 101 -6.05 10.04 2.81
N LEU A 102 -6.66 9.20 1.97
CA LEU A 102 -6.20 8.92 0.61
C LEU A 102 -7.15 9.49 -0.45
N ASP A 103 -8.10 10.34 -0.06
CA ASP A 103 -9.17 10.85 -0.93
C ASP A 103 -8.63 11.56 -2.17
N ARG A 104 -7.51 12.27 -2.03
CA ARG A 104 -6.85 12.96 -3.15
C ARG A 104 -6.29 11.99 -4.19
N PHE A 105 -5.83 10.82 -3.77
CA PHE A 105 -5.40 9.76 -4.67
C PHE A 105 -6.59 9.11 -5.37
N TRP A 106 -7.67 8.80 -4.64
CA TRP A 106 -8.89 8.25 -5.22
C TRP A 106 -9.58 9.22 -6.19
N GLY A 107 -9.49 10.52 -5.93
CA GLY A 107 -9.93 11.56 -6.87
C GLY A 107 -9.18 11.54 -8.21
N LEU A 108 -7.85 11.31 -8.19
CA LEU A 108 -7.05 11.17 -9.42
C LEU A 108 -7.43 9.90 -10.20
N ILE A 109 -7.65 8.79 -9.49
CA ILE A 109 -8.05 7.51 -10.08
C ILE A 109 -9.44 7.63 -10.73
N GLY A 110 -10.37 8.34 -10.08
CA GLY A 110 -11.68 8.65 -10.65
C GLY A 110 -11.58 9.49 -11.94
N ASP A 111 -10.74 10.54 -11.94
CA ASP A 111 -10.50 11.37 -13.13
C ASP A 111 -9.94 10.52 -14.30
N ALA A 112 -9.06 9.56 -14.01
CA ALA A 112 -8.47 8.68 -15.02
C ALA A 112 -9.52 7.80 -15.72
N GLY A 113 -10.53 7.34 -14.99
CA GLY A 113 -11.65 6.59 -15.57
C GLY A 113 -12.43 7.42 -16.58
N VAL A 114 -12.63 8.72 -16.30
CA VAL A 114 -13.29 9.64 -17.24
C VAL A 114 -12.42 9.91 -18.47
N VAL A 115 -11.11 10.07 -18.28
CA VAL A 115 -10.14 10.30 -19.35
C VAL A 115 -10.05 9.09 -20.29
N LEU A 116 -10.00 7.87 -19.75
CA LEU A 116 -10.02 6.64 -20.55
C LEU A 116 -11.27 6.57 -21.44
N GLY A 117 -12.43 6.95 -20.91
CA GLY A 117 -13.68 6.99 -21.68
C GLY A 117 -13.70 8.02 -22.81
N LYS A 118 -12.97 9.14 -22.67
CA LYS A 118 -12.94 10.22 -23.67
C LYS A 118 -11.86 10.07 -24.73
N LEU A 119 -10.66 9.62 -24.33
CA LEU A 119 -9.48 9.55 -25.20
C LEU A 119 -9.22 8.14 -25.76
N GLY A 120 -9.94 7.13 -25.28
CA GLY A 120 -9.84 5.75 -25.75
C GLY A 120 -8.43 5.18 -25.59
N THR A 121 -7.95 4.46 -26.62
CA THR A 121 -6.65 3.76 -26.61
C THR A 121 -5.45 4.71 -26.49
N ASN A 122 -5.58 5.97 -26.91
CA ASN A 122 -4.51 6.96 -26.78
C ASN A 122 -4.26 7.36 -25.31
N ALA A 123 -5.21 7.09 -24.41
CA ALA A 123 -5.06 7.32 -22.98
C ALA A 123 -4.26 6.24 -22.25
N LYS A 124 -3.96 5.12 -22.92
CA LYS A 124 -3.37 3.93 -22.27
C LYS A 124 -2.10 4.25 -21.46
N PRO A 125 -1.11 5.01 -21.98
CA PRO A 125 0.08 5.34 -21.19
C PRO A 125 -0.26 6.11 -19.91
N LEU A 126 -1.23 7.02 -19.96
CA LEU A 126 -1.65 7.81 -18.80
C LEU A 126 -2.39 6.93 -17.77
N VAL A 127 -3.30 6.09 -18.25
CA VAL A 127 -4.10 5.20 -17.40
C VAL A 127 -3.22 4.15 -16.72
N ASP A 128 -2.23 3.60 -17.43
CA ASP A 128 -1.31 2.60 -16.85
C ASP A 128 -0.49 3.18 -15.69
N ARG A 129 -0.07 4.46 -15.77
CA ARG A 129 0.63 5.13 -14.66
C ARG A 129 -0.29 5.40 -13.47
N ILE A 130 -1.54 5.77 -13.72
CA ILE A 130 -2.50 6.00 -12.63
C ILE A 130 -2.88 4.68 -11.96
N LYS A 131 -3.00 3.58 -12.72
CA LYS A 131 -3.18 2.24 -12.16
C LYS A 131 -2.03 1.85 -11.23
N GLU A 132 -0.79 2.11 -11.66
CA GLU A 132 0.36 1.79 -10.82
C GLU A 132 0.39 2.62 -9.52
N ILE A 133 0.01 3.91 -9.58
CA ILE A 133 -0.18 4.72 -8.36
C ILE A 133 -1.28 4.11 -7.48
N ALA A 134 -2.41 3.67 -8.07
CA ALA A 134 -3.50 3.05 -7.35
C ALA A 134 -3.06 1.76 -6.63
N ASP A 135 -2.23 0.94 -7.27
CA ASP A 135 -1.71 -0.29 -6.66
C ASP A 135 -0.81 0.00 -5.46
N ILE A 136 0.01 1.05 -5.53
CA ILE A 136 0.84 1.50 -4.41
C ILE A 136 -0.03 1.99 -3.25
N VAL A 137 -0.99 2.89 -3.55
CA VAL A 137 -1.92 3.46 -2.57
C VAL A 137 -2.73 2.36 -1.88
N TRP A 138 -3.24 1.41 -2.66
CA TRP A 138 -4.00 0.28 -2.12
C TRP A 138 -3.17 -0.62 -1.21
N ARG A 139 -1.91 -0.88 -1.58
CA ARG A 139 -0.99 -1.65 -0.75
C ARG A 139 -0.76 -0.95 0.58
N THR A 140 -0.50 0.36 0.56
CA THR A 140 -0.37 1.18 1.78
C THR A 140 -1.64 1.11 2.62
N GLN A 141 -2.82 1.31 2.02
CA GLN A 141 -4.09 1.22 2.72
C GLN A 141 -4.30 -0.15 3.37
N SER A 142 -4.09 -1.23 2.61
CA SER A 142 -4.28 -2.60 3.08
C SER A 142 -3.38 -2.95 4.27
N ILE A 143 -2.13 -2.47 4.25
CA ILE A 143 -1.19 -2.66 5.35
C ILE A 143 -1.63 -1.88 6.59
N THR A 144 -1.99 -0.60 6.43
CA THR A 144 -2.38 0.26 7.55
C THR A 144 -3.71 -0.19 8.17
N GLU A 145 -4.69 -0.58 7.35
CA GLU A 145 -6.02 -1.08 7.77
C GLU A 145 -6.02 -2.56 8.16
N GLN A 146 -4.89 -3.26 8.05
CA GLN A 146 -4.75 -4.70 8.39
C GLN A 146 -5.75 -5.60 7.63
N LEU A 147 -5.97 -5.28 6.35
CA LEU A 147 -6.87 -6.07 5.51
C LEU A 147 -6.28 -7.48 5.24
N PRO A 148 -7.14 -8.50 4.99
CA PRO A 148 -6.68 -9.82 4.61
C PRO A 148 -5.77 -9.78 3.38
N THR A 149 -4.70 -10.57 3.42
CA THR A 149 -3.77 -10.70 2.29
C THR A 149 -4.52 -11.12 1.02
N GLY A 150 -4.33 -10.38 -0.06
CA GLY A 150 -5.00 -10.65 -1.34
C GLY A 150 -6.34 -9.94 -1.52
N THR A 151 -6.74 -9.05 -0.62
CA THR A 151 -7.90 -8.16 -0.87
C THR A 151 -7.59 -7.30 -2.09
N PRO A 152 -8.35 -7.41 -3.20
CA PRO A 152 -8.12 -6.61 -4.37
C PRO A 152 -8.54 -5.16 -4.10
N PRO A 153 -7.90 -4.17 -4.75
CA PRO A 153 -8.35 -2.80 -4.68
C PRO A 153 -9.81 -2.70 -5.16
N PRO A 154 -10.64 -1.83 -4.53
CA PRO A 154 -11.96 -1.51 -5.01
C PRO A 154 -11.83 -0.66 -6.28
N LEU A 155 -11.30 -1.25 -7.35
CA LEU A 155 -11.28 -0.64 -8.65
C LEU A 155 -12.71 -0.63 -9.19
N LEU A 156 -13.08 0.48 -9.83
CA LEU A 156 -14.35 0.63 -10.52
C LEU A 156 -14.53 -0.57 -11.46
N ARG A 157 -15.64 -1.28 -11.22
CA ARG A 157 -16.12 -2.48 -11.90
C ARG A 157 -15.55 -2.62 -13.31
N ASP A 158 -14.79 -3.68 -13.53
CA ASP A 158 -14.37 -4.10 -14.86
C ASP A 158 -15.61 -4.20 -15.75
N SER A 159 -15.74 -3.32 -16.73
CA SER A 159 -16.83 -3.33 -17.72
C SER A 159 -16.76 -4.55 -18.65
N SER A 160 -15.86 -5.49 -18.39
CA SER A 160 -15.74 -6.81 -19.01
C SER A 160 -16.67 -7.87 -18.40
N SER A 161 -17.56 -7.49 -17.48
CA SER A 161 -18.62 -8.36 -16.93
C SER A 161 -20.03 -7.84 -17.28
N GLU A 162 -20.32 -7.69 -18.58
CA GLU A 162 -21.71 -7.78 -19.03
C GLU A 162 -22.12 -9.26 -19.04
N PRO A 163 -23.19 -9.67 -18.33
CA PRO A 163 -23.76 -10.97 -18.55
C PRO A 163 -24.37 -10.98 -19.96
N GLN A 164 -23.84 -11.81 -20.84
CA GLN A 164 -24.57 -12.22 -22.03
C GLN A 164 -25.80 -12.99 -21.58
N ASN A 165 -26.96 -12.33 -21.62
CA ASN A 165 -28.28 -12.94 -21.70
C ASN A 165 -29.22 -11.99 -22.45
#